data_AF-A0A524EH89-F1
#
_entry.id   AF-A0A524EH89-F1
#
_cell.length_a   1.000
_cell.length_b   1.000
_cell.length_c   1.000
_cell.angle_alpha   90.00
_cell.angle_beta   90.00
_cell.angle_gamma   90.00
#
_symmetry.space_group_name_H-M   'P 1'
#
loop_
_entity.id
_entity.type
_entity.pdbx_description
1 polymer ?
#
loop_
_entity_poly.entity_id
_entity_poly.type
_entity_poly.pdbx_seq_one_letter_code
_entity_poly.pdbx_strand_id
1 'polypeptide(L)' 'MQVAGDFYGALDKHIEKMLKAAAERTKSNKRKTLKPYDL' A
#
# COMPACT_ATOMS: atom_id res chain seq x y z
N MET A 1 -14.63 -22.97 -0.21
CA MET A 1 -14.17 -21.57 -0.09
C MET A 1 -13.57 -21.40 1.30
N GLN A 2 -12.24 -21.35 1.40
CA GLN A 2 -11.61 -21.11 2.70
C GLN A 2 -11.62 -19.60 2.94
N VAL A 3 -12.62 -19.13 3.70
CA VAL A 3 -12.86 -17.71 3.98
C VAL A 3 -11.60 -17.00 4.50
N ALA A 4 -10.77 -17.70 5.29
CA ALA A 4 -9.50 -17.19 5.75
C ALA A 4 -8.53 -16.89 4.58
N GLY A 5 -8.40 -17.79 3.61
CA GLY A 5 -7.50 -17.61 2.45
C GLY A 5 -7.94 -16.47 1.54
N ASP A 6 -9.24 -16.37 1.26
CA ASP A 6 -9.79 -15.29 0.43
C ASP A 6 -9.65 -13.93 1.13
N PHE A 7 -9.83 -13.89 2.46
CA PHE A 7 -9.62 -12.70 3.27
C PHE A 7 -8.15 -12.25 3.27
N TYR A 8 -7.20 -13.16 3.52
CA TYR A 8 -5.77 -12.83 3.49
C TYR A 8 -5.34 -12.34 2.11
N GLY A 9 -5.83 -12.95 1.02
CA GLY A 9 -5.56 -12.49 -0.34
C GLY A 9 -6.14 -11.09 -0.64
N ALA A 10 -7.31 -10.76 -0.08
CA ALA A 10 -7.89 -9.42 -0.21
C ALA A 10 -7.11 -8.38 0.62
N LEU A 11 -6.71 -8.74 1.84
CA LEU A 11 -5.91 -7.90 2.73
C LEU A 11 -4.55 -7.58 2.11
N ASP A 12 -3.86 -8.59 1.58
CA ASP A 12 -2.56 -8.44 0.91
C ASP A 12 -2.64 -7.45 -0.26
N LYS A 13 -3.62 -7.64 -1.16
CA LYS A 13 -3.89 -6.72 -2.27
C LYS A 13 -4.21 -5.30 -1.80
N HIS A 14 -4.89 -5.14 -0.67
CA HIS A 14 -5.22 -3.83 -0.12
C HIS A 14 -3.97 -3.13 0.43
N ILE A 15 -3.12 -3.85 1.17
CA ILE A 15 -1.84 -3.33 1.67
C ILE A 15 -0.92 -2.95 0.51
N GLU A 16 -0.80 -3.80 -0.51
CA GLU A 16 0.03 -3.53 -1.68
C GLU A 16 -0.41 -2.25 -2.41
N LYS A 17 -1.72 -2.03 -2.54
CA LYS A 17 -2.27 -0.78 -3.11
C LYS A 17 -1.91 0.45 -2.27
N MET A 18 -2.02 0.37 -0.95
CA MET A 18 -1.64 1.48 -0.06
C MET A 18 -0.15 1.81 -0.18
N LEU A 19 0.72 0.79 -0.19
CA LEU A 19 2.17 0.99 -0.34
C LEU A 19 2.52 1.63 -1.69
N LYS A 20 1.89 1.19 -2.78
CA LYS A 20 2.08 1.80 -4.11
C LYS A 20 1.63 3.26 -4.12
N ALA A 21 0.48 3.57 -3.55
CA ALA A 21 -0.03 4.95 -3.48
C ALA A 21 0.92 5.86 -2.67
N ALA A 22 1.44 5.38 -1.54
CA ALA A 22 2.37 6.12 -0.71
C ALA A 22 3.72 6.36 -1.41
N ALA A 23 4.22 5.35 -2.14
CA ALA A 23 5.43 5.49 -2.95
C ALA A 23 5.26 6.52 -4.07
N GLU A 24 4.12 6.51 -4.77
CA GLU A 24 3.84 7.49 -5.83
C GLU A 24 3.69 8.91 -5.29
N ARG A 25 3.05 9.10 -4.13
CA ARG A 25 3.00 10.41 -3.45
C ARG A 25 4.39 10.90 -3.06
N THR A 26 5.21 10.01 -2.50
CA THR A 26 6.60 10.33 -2.12
C THR A 26 7.42 10.78 -3.34
N LYS A 27 7.30 10.07 -4.47
CA LYS A 27 7.95 10.43 -5.74
C LYS A 27 7.42 11.75 -6.31
N SER A 28 6.09 11.95 -6.29
CA SER A 28 5.45 13.20 -6.73
C SER A 28 5.95 14.39 -5.93
N ASN A 29 6.16 14.19 -4.63
CA ASN A 29 6.76 15.14 -3.71
C ASN A 29 8.29 15.31 -3.88
N LYS A 30 8.89 14.70 -4.91
CA LYS A 30 10.34 14.68 -5.20
C LYS A 30 11.22 14.19 -4.05
N ARG A 31 10.65 13.38 -3.15
CA ARG A 31 11.35 12.84 -1.98
C ARG A 31 11.81 11.41 -2.27
N LYS A 32 12.95 11.04 -1.67
CA LYS A 32 13.48 9.66 -1.71
C LYS A 32 13.13 8.86 -0.44
N THR A 33 12.55 9.51 0.56
CA THR A 33 12.21 8.92 1.86
C THR A 33 10.72 9.11 2.12
N LEU A 34 10.02 8.01 2.40
CA LEU A 34 8.60 8.02 2.76
C LEU A 34 8.40 8.72 4.10
N LYS A 35 7.38 9.57 4.19
CA LYS A 35 7.04 10.29 5.42
C LYS A 35 5.57 10.06 5.79
N PRO A 36 5.17 10.34 7.05
CA PRO A 36 3.81 10.00 7.53
C PRO A 36 2.67 10.64 6.73
N TYR A 37 2.91 11.77 6.08
CA TYR A 37 1.93 12.45 5.21
C TYR A 37 1.88 11.92 3.77
N ASP A 38 2.76 10.99 3.40
CA ASP A 38 2.70 10.30 2.11
C ASP A 38 1.76 9.07 2.18
N LEU A 39 1.49 8.54 3.39
CA LEU A 39 0.52 7.48 3.66
C LEU A 39 -0.93 7.96 3.48
#